data_AF-A0AAP0CBC6-F1
#
_entry.id   AF-A0AAP0CBC6-F1
#
_cell.length_a   1.000
_cell.length_b   1.000
_cell.length_c   1.000
_cell.angle_alpha   90.00
_cell.angle_beta   90.00
_cell.angle_gamma   90.00
#
_symmetry.space_group_name_H-M   'P 1'
#
loop_
_entity.id
_entity.type
_entity.pdbx_description
1 polymer ?
#
loop_
_entity_poly.entity_id
_entity_poly.type
_entity_poly.pdbx_seq_one_letter_code
_entity_poly.pdbx_strand_id
1 'polypeptide(L)'
;MQPSLCKVTHSYPSPVISCIHKDPRGSEVSRIISPSSENRHPQSIVDESTSSNDHKDVHISTQLLDGFLDLAMDNTSRDLETCGVLGAFLKEGTYYVTTLIIPKQDSTSSSCQAVNEEEIFAIQNEQSLFPVGWIHTHPSQSCFMSSVDLHTQYSYQVMVPEAVAIVMAPTDTSRSYGFFRLSDPEGMNILKECKETGFHIHKEPANGTSIYEDCSSIYLNPNLRLEICDLRE
;
A
#
# COMPACT_ATOMS: atom_id res chain seq x y z
N MET A 1 20.39 -27.52 -3.04
CA MET A 1 19.93 -26.44 -2.13
C MET A 1 20.22 -25.14 -2.83
N GLN A 2 19.21 -24.50 -3.41
CA GLN A 2 19.35 -23.09 -3.81
C GLN A 2 19.39 -22.26 -2.51
N PRO A 3 20.33 -21.33 -2.35
CA PRO A 3 20.28 -20.39 -1.25
C PRO A 3 19.04 -19.51 -1.42
N SER A 4 18.22 -19.40 -0.38
CA SER A 4 17.08 -18.48 -0.34
C SER A 4 17.60 -17.06 -0.61
N LEU A 5 17.05 -16.40 -1.63
CA LEU A 5 17.56 -15.11 -2.11
C LEU A 5 17.41 -13.99 -1.06
N CYS A 6 16.47 -14.14 -0.14
CA CYS A 6 16.30 -13.26 1.01
C CYS A 6 16.25 -14.11 2.30
N LYS A 7 17.00 -13.72 3.33
CA LYS A 7 16.75 -14.22 4.69
C LYS A 7 15.50 -13.51 5.19
N VAL A 8 14.40 -14.23 5.38
CA VAL A 8 13.22 -13.72 6.08
C VAL A 8 13.70 -13.20 7.43
N THR A 9 13.63 -11.88 7.63
CA THR A 9 14.13 -11.24 8.85
C THR A 9 13.08 -11.34 9.95
N HIS A 10 11.79 -11.22 9.59
CA HIS A 10 10.67 -11.32 10.52
C HIS A 10 9.49 -12.08 9.89
N SER A 11 8.81 -12.89 10.71
CA SER A 11 7.58 -13.60 10.35
C SER A 11 6.55 -13.48 11.47
N TYR A 12 5.31 -13.18 11.08
CA TYR A 12 4.21 -12.96 11.99
C TYR A 12 2.98 -13.78 11.60
N PRO A 13 2.28 -14.44 12.56
CA PRO A 13 2.65 -14.61 13.97
C PRO A 13 3.95 -15.42 14.10
N SER A 14 4.73 -15.13 15.15
CA SER A 14 6.02 -15.79 15.36
C SER A 14 5.84 -17.32 15.49
N PRO A 15 6.71 -18.15 14.89
CA PRO A 15 6.55 -19.62 14.88
C PRO A 15 6.37 -20.24 16.29
N VAL A 16 6.91 -19.58 17.32
CA VAL A 16 6.87 -20.03 18.72
C VAL A 16 5.48 -19.87 19.36
N ILE A 17 4.62 -18.97 18.84
CA ILE A 17 3.28 -18.68 19.40
C ILE A 17 2.19 -19.61 18.85
N SER A 18 2.52 -20.56 17.96
CA SER A 18 1.54 -21.47 17.35
C SER A 18 0.93 -22.51 18.32
N CYS A 19 1.44 -22.68 19.55
CA CYS A 19 1.12 -23.87 20.35
C CYS A 19 0.31 -23.64 21.63
N ILE A 20 0.04 -22.40 22.06
CA ILE A 20 -0.69 -22.18 23.32
C ILE A 20 -1.55 -20.92 23.21
N HIS A 21 -2.74 -21.03 22.61
CA HIS A 21 -4.01 -20.43 23.04
C HIS A 21 -5.09 -20.78 22.01
N LYS A 22 -6.19 -21.40 22.46
CA LYS A 22 -7.46 -21.30 21.72
C LYS A 22 -8.00 -19.90 22.02
N ASP A 23 -8.05 -19.05 21.01
CA ASP A 23 -8.48 -17.66 21.16
C ASP A 23 -10.00 -17.58 21.43
N PRO A 24 -10.46 -17.03 22.57
CA PRO A 24 -11.86 -16.83 22.85
C PRO A 24 -12.28 -15.41 22.47
N ARG A 25 -12.50 -15.19 21.17
CA ARG A 25 -13.45 -14.25 20.53
C ARG A 25 -12.94 -13.93 19.11
N GLY A 26 -13.81 -14.07 18.11
CA GLY A 26 -13.46 -13.89 16.70
C GLY A 26 -12.81 -12.53 16.46
N SER A 27 -11.57 -12.54 15.98
CA SER A 27 -10.85 -11.36 15.51
C SER A 27 -11.48 -10.92 14.19
N GLU A 28 -12.19 -9.78 14.21
CA GLU A 28 -13.05 -9.33 13.11
C GLU A 28 -12.22 -8.59 12.05
N VAL A 29 -12.43 -8.94 10.77
CA VAL A 29 -11.81 -8.25 9.62
C VAL A 29 -12.50 -6.89 9.47
N SER A 30 -11.73 -5.81 9.53
CA SER A 30 -12.27 -4.45 9.40
C SER A 30 -12.02 -3.87 8.01
N ARG A 31 -13.09 -3.40 7.36
CA ARG A 31 -13.01 -2.59 6.13
C ARG A 31 -12.69 -1.14 6.49
N ILE A 32 -11.85 -0.49 5.69
CA ILE A 32 -11.57 0.95 5.85
C ILE A 32 -12.74 1.76 5.28
N ILE A 33 -13.33 2.62 6.10
CA ILE A 33 -14.40 3.55 5.71
C ILE A 33 -13.78 4.95 5.56
N SER A 34 -13.85 5.53 4.37
CA SER A 34 -13.32 6.87 4.09
C SER A 34 -14.10 7.96 4.84
N PRO A 35 -13.45 8.95 5.48
CA PRO A 35 -14.13 10.04 6.21
C PRO A 35 -15.05 10.92 5.36
N SER A 36 -14.95 10.86 4.03
CA SER A 36 -15.70 11.71 3.10
C SER A 36 -17.15 11.25 2.82
N SER A 37 -17.60 10.13 3.40
CA SER A 37 -18.89 9.49 3.04
C SER A 37 -20.08 9.78 3.97
N GLU A 38 -19.98 10.69 4.94
CA GLU A 38 -21.03 10.87 5.98
C GLU A 38 -22.34 11.57 5.55
N ASN A 39 -22.58 11.88 4.27
CA ASN A 39 -23.81 12.57 3.84
C ASN A 39 -24.58 11.86 2.72
N ARG A 40 -25.04 10.63 2.95
CA ARG A 40 -26.15 10.08 2.14
C ARG A 40 -27.10 9.22 2.98
N HIS A 41 -28.32 9.74 3.17
CA HIS A 41 -29.45 9.02 3.73
C HIS A 41 -29.77 7.75 2.93
N PRO A 42 -30.26 6.66 3.58
CA PRO A 42 -30.61 5.44 2.89
C PRO A 42 -32.03 5.57 2.30
N GLN A 43 -32.13 5.62 0.97
CA GLN A 43 -33.36 5.25 0.27
C GLN A 43 -33.04 4.11 -0.70
N SER A 44 -33.66 2.97 -0.41
CA SER A 44 -33.70 1.76 -1.22
C SER A 44 -34.47 2.01 -2.51
N ILE A 45 -33.79 1.97 -3.65
CA ILE A 45 -34.41 1.64 -4.95
C ILE A 45 -33.44 0.71 -5.67
N VAL A 46 -33.98 -0.45 -6.05
CA VAL A 46 -33.33 -1.47 -6.86
C VAL A 46 -33.28 -0.91 -8.28
N ASP A 47 -32.08 -0.77 -8.84
CA ASP A 47 -31.90 -0.61 -10.29
C ASP A 47 -30.68 -1.42 -10.74
N GLU A 48 -30.95 -2.28 -11.70
CA GLU A 48 -30.04 -3.18 -12.40
C GLU A 48 -29.34 -2.39 -13.52
N SER A 49 -28.06 -2.70 -13.79
CA SER A 49 -27.18 -2.16 -14.84
C SER A 49 -26.41 -0.85 -14.54
N THR A 50 -25.33 -1.00 -13.77
CA THR A 50 -24.05 -0.34 -14.07
C THR A 50 -23.00 -1.44 -14.09
N SER A 51 -22.08 -1.44 -15.05
CA SER A 51 -20.92 -2.33 -14.98
C SER A 51 -20.18 -1.99 -13.69
N SER A 52 -20.37 -2.76 -12.62
CA SER A 52 -19.68 -2.53 -11.36
C SER A 52 -18.20 -2.69 -11.65
N ASN A 53 -17.46 -1.59 -11.49
CA ASN A 53 -16.01 -1.59 -11.48
C ASN A 53 -15.58 -2.24 -10.13
N ASP A 54 -15.96 -3.50 -9.93
CA ASP A 54 -15.69 -4.27 -8.71
C ASP A 54 -14.21 -4.61 -8.71
N HIS A 55 -13.43 -3.64 -8.21
CA HIS A 55 -12.04 -3.86 -7.87
C HIS A 55 -11.97 -5.01 -6.88
N LYS A 56 -11.03 -5.92 -7.10
CA LYS A 56 -10.77 -7.01 -6.16
C LYS A 56 -10.42 -6.47 -4.78
N ASP A 57 -10.90 -7.17 -3.76
CA ASP A 57 -10.54 -6.87 -2.38
C ASP A 57 -9.04 -7.12 -2.15
N VAL A 58 -8.42 -6.25 -1.35
CA VAL A 58 -7.03 -6.38 -0.93
C VAL A 58 -6.98 -6.48 0.59
N HIS A 59 -6.58 -7.65 1.08
CA HIS A 59 -6.41 -7.92 2.50
C HIS A 59 -4.95 -7.64 2.90
N ILE A 60 -4.77 -6.83 3.93
CA ILE A 60 -3.46 -6.43 4.44
C ILE A 60 -3.36 -6.84 5.91
N SER A 61 -2.22 -7.42 6.30
CA SER A 61 -1.98 -7.76 7.70
C SER A 61 -2.01 -6.49 8.56
N THR A 62 -2.70 -6.51 9.70
CA THR A 62 -2.70 -5.37 10.64
C THR A 62 -1.30 -5.06 11.17
N GLN A 63 -0.39 -6.03 11.13
CA GLN A 63 0.99 -5.91 11.61
C GLN A 63 1.90 -5.24 10.58
N LEU A 64 1.42 -5.02 9.35
CA LEU A 64 2.22 -4.43 8.27
C LEU A 64 2.61 -2.98 8.56
N LEU A 65 1.67 -2.18 9.05
CA LEU A 65 1.89 -0.75 9.28
C LEU A 65 2.94 -0.50 10.36
N ASP A 66 2.76 -1.14 11.52
CA ASP A 66 3.68 -1.00 12.65
C ASP A 66 5.04 -1.63 12.33
N GLY A 67 5.06 -2.83 11.74
CA GLY A 67 6.30 -3.49 11.35
C GLY A 67 7.10 -2.70 10.31
N PHE A 68 6.43 -2.00 9.40
CA PHE A 68 7.09 -1.09 8.47
C PHE A 68 7.66 0.16 9.17
N LEU A 69 6.90 0.79 10.06
CA LEU A 69 7.37 1.96 10.82
C LEU A 69 8.59 1.63 11.68
N ASP A 70 8.62 0.45 12.31
CA ASP A 70 9.78 -0.01 13.08
C ASP A 70 11.04 -0.10 12.21
N LEU A 71 10.92 -0.61 10.97
CA LEU A 71 12.04 -0.71 10.01
C LEU A 71 12.48 0.65 9.44
N ALA A 72 11.55 1.61 9.40
CA ALA A 72 11.80 2.96 8.89
C ALA A 72 12.33 3.92 9.97
N MET A 73 12.28 3.55 11.25
CA MET A 73 12.52 4.43 12.41
C MET A 73 13.83 5.25 12.31
N ASP A 74 14.94 4.61 11.93
CA ASP A 74 16.24 5.30 11.81
C ASP A 74 16.24 6.38 10.72
N ASN A 75 15.53 6.14 9.61
CA ASN A 75 15.36 7.14 8.56
C ASN A 75 14.37 8.21 8.97
N THR A 76 13.21 7.82 9.51
CA THR A 76 12.18 8.75 9.97
C THR A 76 12.71 9.73 11.02
N SER A 77 13.54 9.27 11.97
CA SER A 77 14.17 10.14 12.98
C SER A 77 15.14 11.18 12.41
N ARG A 78 15.63 10.96 11.19
CA ARG A 78 16.54 11.84 10.44
C ARG A 78 15.81 12.64 9.35
N ASP A 79 14.47 12.64 9.37
CA ASP A 79 13.63 13.26 8.35
C ASP A 79 13.93 12.73 6.94
N LEU A 80 14.12 11.41 6.81
CA LEU A 80 14.30 10.72 5.55
C LEU A 80 13.14 9.76 5.29
N GLU A 81 12.60 9.80 4.08
CA GLU A 81 11.57 8.85 3.65
C GLU A 81 12.14 7.44 3.50
N THR A 82 11.31 6.44 3.77
CA THR A 82 11.59 5.03 3.49
C THR A 82 10.42 4.47 2.69
N CYS A 83 10.68 3.60 1.71
CA CYS A 83 9.66 2.81 1.01
C CYS A 83 9.83 1.31 1.19
N GLY A 84 8.74 0.59 0.94
CA GLY A 84 8.65 -0.85 0.82
C GLY A 84 7.63 -1.26 -0.26
N VAL A 85 7.77 -2.47 -0.78
CA VAL A 85 6.92 -3.04 -1.84
C VAL A 85 6.04 -4.14 -1.27
N LEU A 86 4.77 -4.16 -1.67
CA LEU A 86 3.76 -5.10 -1.19
C LEU A 86 3.64 -6.29 -2.15
N GLY A 87 3.99 -7.48 -1.67
CA GLY A 87 3.80 -8.75 -2.36
C GLY A 87 2.57 -9.48 -1.87
N ALA A 88 1.70 -9.89 -2.80
CA ALA A 88 0.46 -10.61 -2.49
C ALA A 88 0.25 -11.87 -3.30
N PHE A 89 -0.49 -12.82 -2.74
CA PHE A 89 -1.08 -13.92 -3.52
C PHE A 89 -2.52 -13.58 -3.90
N LEU A 90 -2.99 -14.08 -5.04
CA LEU A 90 -4.37 -13.96 -5.48
C LEU A 90 -5.11 -15.28 -5.21
N LYS A 91 -6.19 -15.24 -4.45
CA LYS A 91 -7.05 -16.41 -4.20
C LYS A 91 -8.52 -16.01 -4.27
N GLU A 92 -9.29 -16.75 -5.07
CA GLU A 92 -10.75 -16.58 -5.17
C GLU A 92 -11.19 -15.14 -5.49
N GLY A 93 -10.38 -14.40 -6.25
CA GLY A 93 -10.68 -13.01 -6.61
C GLY A 93 -10.27 -11.97 -5.56
N THR A 94 -9.52 -12.37 -4.53
CA THR A 94 -9.03 -11.48 -3.46
C THR A 94 -7.50 -11.52 -3.39
N TYR A 95 -6.86 -10.36 -3.32
CA TYR A 95 -5.43 -10.26 -3.05
C TYR A 95 -5.17 -10.30 -1.54
N TYR A 96 -4.13 -11.03 -1.15
CA TYR A 96 -3.71 -11.14 0.24
C TYR A 96 -2.23 -10.74 0.35
N VAL A 97 -1.98 -9.55 0.88
CA VAL A 97 -0.63 -9.03 1.12
C VAL A 97 0.02 -9.81 2.24
N THR A 98 1.04 -10.59 1.88
CA THR A 98 1.75 -11.48 2.80
C THR A 98 3.21 -11.18 2.90
N THR A 99 3.76 -10.38 1.98
CA THR A 99 5.19 -10.06 1.96
C THR A 99 5.37 -8.55 1.88
N LEU A 100 6.18 -8.02 2.78
CA LEU A 100 6.69 -6.66 2.71
C LEU A 100 8.18 -6.73 2.36
N ILE A 101 8.56 -6.16 1.22
CA ILE A 101 9.96 -6.11 0.77
C ILE A 101 10.47 -4.70 1.02
N ILE A 102 11.52 -4.54 1.83
CA ILE A 102 12.22 -3.26 2.02
C ILE A 102 13.42 -3.26 1.07
N PRO A 103 13.37 -2.56 -0.07
CA PRO A 103 14.47 -2.56 -1.01
C PRO A 103 15.64 -1.70 -0.50
N LYS A 104 16.82 -1.93 -1.08
CA LYS A 104 17.85 -0.88 -1.12
C LYS A 104 17.23 0.36 -1.75
N GLN A 105 17.54 1.54 -1.24
CA GLN A 105 16.87 2.76 -1.67
C GLN A 105 17.70 4.01 -1.42
N ASP A 106 17.51 5.00 -2.29
CA ASP A 106 17.98 6.36 -2.09
C ASP A 106 16.87 7.18 -1.43
N SER A 107 17.16 7.74 -0.25
CA SER A 107 16.20 8.47 0.59
C SER A 107 16.55 9.94 0.70
N THR A 108 15.54 10.80 0.58
CA THR A 108 15.57 12.23 0.91
C THR A 108 14.43 12.56 1.86
N SER A 109 14.29 13.81 2.28
CA SER A 109 13.17 14.26 3.12
C SER A 109 11.82 14.33 2.42
N SER A 110 11.79 14.12 1.09
CA SER A 110 10.57 14.24 0.28
C SER A 110 10.50 13.23 -0.88
N SER A 111 11.33 12.19 -0.85
CA SER A 111 11.29 11.09 -1.81
C SER A 111 12.10 9.90 -1.31
N CYS A 112 11.67 8.70 -1.66
CA CYS A 112 12.46 7.47 -1.57
C CYS A 112 12.35 6.67 -2.88
N GLN A 113 13.49 6.27 -3.43
CA GLN A 113 13.53 5.51 -4.69
C GLN A 113 14.21 4.17 -4.46
N ALA A 114 13.52 3.08 -4.80
CA ALA A 114 14.11 1.75 -4.78
C ALA A 114 15.25 1.65 -5.79
N VAL A 115 16.34 1.01 -5.40
CA VAL A 115 17.46 0.65 -6.27
C VAL A 115 17.59 -0.87 -6.34
N ASN A 116 18.24 -1.38 -7.38
CA ASN A 116 18.37 -2.82 -7.64
C ASN A 116 17.00 -3.55 -7.69
N GLU A 117 16.07 -3.03 -8.49
CA GLU A 117 14.71 -3.59 -8.62
C GLU A 117 14.70 -5.08 -9.07
N GLU A 118 15.79 -5.56 -9.68
CA GLU A 118 16.00 -6.98 -9.98
C GLU A 118 15.92 -7.90 -8.75
N GLU A 119 16.37 -7.44 -7.58
CA GLU A 119 16.30 -8.22 -6.33
C GLU A 119 14.84 -8.31 -5.84
N ILE A 120 14.07 -7.23 -5.98
CA ILE A 120 12.63 -7.18 -5.67
C ILE A 120 11.88 -8.15 -6.59
N PHE A 121 12.13 -8.06 -7.89
CA PHE A 121 11.52 -8.92 -8.90
C PHE A 121 11.85 -10.40 -8.64
N ALA A 122 13.09 -10.70 -8.27
CA ALA A 122 13.51 -12.08 -8.03
C ALA A 122 12.76 -12.71 -6.84
N ILE A 123 12.54 -11.97 -5.74
CA ILE A 123 11.70 -12.43 -4.61
C ILE A 123 10.26 -12.66 -5.07
N GLN A 124 9.67 -11.67 -5.75
CA GLN A 124 8.28 -11.76 -6.21
C GLN A 124 8.08 -12.94 -7.16
N ASN A 125 9.02 -13.16 -8.08
CA ASN A 125 8.96 -14.27 -9.02
C ASN A 125 9.17 -15.63 -8.34
N GLU A 126 10.16 -15.77 -7.45
CA GLU A 126 10.42 -17.01 -6.71
C GLU A 126 9.21 -17.44 -5.87
N GLN A 127 8.53 -16.46 -5.26
CA GLN A 127 7.37 -16.70 -4.40
C GLN A 127 6.02 -16.59 -5.13
N SER A 128 6.02 -16.33 -6.44
CA SER A 128 4.80 -16.11 -7.25
C SER A 128 3.86 -15.03 -6.69
N LEU A 129 4.43 -13.90 -6.28
CA LEU A 129 3.73 -12.76 -5.70
C LEU A 129 3.39 -11.70 -6.74
N PHE A 130 2.21 -11.10 -6.60
CA PHE A 130 1.78 -9.91 -7.34
C PHE A 130 2.27 -8.63 -6.63
N PRO A 131 2.79 -7.63 -7.36
CA PRO A 131 3.20 -6.33 -6.82
C PRO A 131 1.96 -5.42 -6.63
N VAL A 132 1.14 -5.72 -5.62
CA VAL A 132 -0.17 -5.06 -5.43
C VAL A 132 -0.10 -3.69 -4.75
N GLY A 133 1.08 -3.08 -4.69
CA GLY A 133 1.24 -1.75 -4.13
C GLY A 133 2.57 -1.54 -3.43
N TRP A 134 2.62 -0.45 -2.69
CA TRP A 134 3.81 0.02 -1.99
C TRP A 134 3.40 0.83 -0.76
N ILE A 135 4.36 0.98 0.15
CA ILE A 135 4.21 1.74 1.39
C ILE A 135 5.40 2.67 1.54
N HIS A 136 5.19 3.91 1.99
CA HIS A 136 6.27 4.83 2.32
C HIS A 136 5.95 5.72 3.51
N THR A 137 6.98 6.34 4.08
CA THR A 137 6.83 7.31 5.17
C THR A 137 6.86 8.74 4.66
N HIS A 138 6.01 9.59 5.24
CA HIS A 138 6.18 11.04 5.33
C HIS A 138 6.64 11.38 6.76
N PRO A 139 7.95 11.54 7.03
CA PRO A 139 8.45 11.68 8.39
C PRO A 139 7.92 12.91 9.13
N SER A 140 7.75 14.02 8.41
CA SER A 140 7.33 15.31 8.97
C SER A 140 6.12 15.93 8.26
N GLN A 141 5.76 15.41 7.08
CA GLN A 141 4.65 15.92 6.28
C GLN A 141 3.31 15.27 6.70
N SER A 142 2.21 15.89 6.27
CA SER A 142 0.88 15.32 6.45
C SER A 142 0.67 14.06 5.60
N CYS A 143 -0.40 13.32 5.87
CA CYS A 143 -0.78 12.15 5.10
C CYS A 143 -1.50 12.53 3.79
N PHE A 144 -0.78 12.59 2.67
CA PHE A 144 -1.32 12.86 1.33
C PHE A 144 -0.44 12.20 0.24
N MET A 145 -0.88 12.22 -1.02
CA MET A 145 -0.07 11.78 -2.16
C MET A 145 0.68 12.96 -2.79
N SER A 146 2.02 12.94 -2.75
CA SER A 146 2.88 13.90 -3.43
C SER A 146 2.86 13.73 -4.96
N SER A 147 3.40 14.69 -5.71
CA SER A 147 3.53 14.55 -7.18
C SER A 147 4.34 13.32 -7.58
N VAL A 148 5.42 13.04 -6.84
CA VAL A 148 6.26 11.84 -7.07
C VAL A 148 5.44 10.58 -6.77
N ASP A 149 4.67 10.58 -5.69
CA ASP A 149 3.83 9.44 -5.28
C ASP A 149 2.76 9.14 -6.34
N LEU A 150 2.15 10.17 -6.93
CA LEU A 150 1.15 10.02 -7.98
C LEU A 150 1.75 9.33 -9.22
N HIS A 151 2.96 9.71 -9.62
CA HIS A 151 3.66 9.08 -10.76
C HIS A 151 4.10 7.65 -10.46
N THR A 152 4.58 7.38 -9.25
CA THR A 152 4.89 6.01 -8.79
C THR A 152 3.62 5.16 -8.80
N GLN A 153 2.55 5.66 -8.18
CA GLN A 153 1.26 4.96 -8.11
C GLN A 153 0.66 4.70 -9.49
N TYR A 154 0.80 5.63 -10.44
CA TYR A 154 0.38 5.41 -11.83
C TYR A 154 1.01 4.15 -12.42
N SER A 155 2.32 3.96 -12.22
CA SER A 155 3.03 2.80 -12.76
C SER A 155 2.53 1.49 -12.14
N TYR A 156 2.31 1.45 -10.82
CA TYR A 156 1.70 0.30 -10.14
C TYR A 156 0.28 0.03 -10.64
N GLN A 157 -0.57 1.06 -10.74
CA GLN A 157 -1.98 0.92 -11.08
C GLN A 157 -2.22 0.57 -12.56
N VAL A 158 -1.28 0.91 -13.46
CA VAL A 158 -1.28 0.41 -14.84
C VAL A 158 -1.05 -1.10 -14.90
N MET A 159 -0.18 -1.64 -14.03
CA MET A 159 0.15 -3.07 -14.01
C MET A 159 -0.90 -3.88 -13.24
N VAL A 160 -1.37 -3.35 -12.12
CA VAL A 160 -2.34 -3.97 -11.22
C VAL A 160 -3.41 -2.93 -10.89
N PRO A 161 -4.62 -3.01 -11.47
CA PRO A 161 -5.69 -2.02 -11.23
C PRO A 161 -6.07 -1.83 -9.76
N GLU A 162 -5.85 -2.87 -8.94
CA GLU A 162 -6.09 -2.85 -7.49
C GLU A 162 -4.89 -2.38 -6.66
N ALA A 163 -3.84 -1.84 -7.28
CA ALA A 163 -2.66 -1.39 -6.56
C ALA A 163 -2.98 -0.27 -5.55
N VAL A 164 -2.35 -0.33 -4.38
CA VAL A 164 -2.51 0.67 -3.32
C VAL A 164 -1.18 1.34 -2.94
N ALA A 165 -1.21 2.66 -2.75
CA ALA A 165 -0.14 3.40 -2.11
C ALA A 165 -0.51 3.62 -0.63
N ILE A 166 0.36 3.18 0.28
CA ILE A 166 0.17 3.39 1.72
C ILE A 166 1.13 4.48 2.18
N VAL A 167 0.60 5.60 2.68
CA VAL A 167 1.40 6.68 3.27
C VAL A 167 1.35 6.54 4.77
N MET A 168 2.51 6.49 5.42
CA MET A 168 2.68 6.53 6.87
C MET A 168 3.16 7.91 7.28
N ALA A 169 2.34 8.67 8.00
CA ALA A 169 2.64 10.04 8.44
C ALA A 169 2.67 10.13 9.99
N PRO A 170 3.73 9.63 10.65
CA PRO A 170 3.77 9.46 12.11
C PRO A 170 3.62 10.76 12.90
N THR A 171 3.95 11.91 12.33
CA THR A 171 3.80 13.23 12.98
C THR A 171 2.45 13.91 12.69
N ASP A 172 1.66 13.39 11.77
CA ASP A 172 0.35 13.94 11.44
C ASP A 172 -0.69 13.55 12.50
N THR A 173 -1.02 14.51 13.36
CA THR A 173 -2.01 14.33 14.44
C THR A 173 -3.44 14.12 13.95
N SER A 174 -3.75 14.45 12.69
CA SER A 174 -5.08 14.30 12.10
C SER A 174 -5.27 12.95 11.41
N ARG A 175 -4.22 12.44 10.76
CA ARG A 175 -4.26 11.20 9.98
C ARG A 175 -2.87 10.57 9.92
N SER A 176 -2.60 9.60 10.79
CA SER A 176 -1.28 8.95 10.89
C SER A 176 -0.93 8.01 9.73
N TYR A 177 -1.92 7.59 8.94
CA TYR A 177 -1.71 6.83 7.72
C TYR A 177 -2.90 6.94 6.74
N GLY A 178 -2.66 6.59 5.49
CA GLY A 178 -3.67 6.58 4.43
C GLY A 178 -3.41 5.52 3.39
N PHE A 179 -4.50 5.01 2.81
CA PHE A 179 -4.49 4.06 1.71
C PHE A 179 -5.06 4.77 0.50
N PHE A 180 -4.24 4.96 -0.53
CA PHE A 180 -4.58 5.78 -1.67
C PHE A 180 -4.47 5.01 -2.98
N ARG A 181 -5.23 5.48 -3.96
CA ARG A 181 -5.14 5.06 -5.36
C ARG A 181 -5.42 6.25 -6.27
N LEU A 182 -5.01 6.17 -7.53
CA LEU A 182 -5.43 7.18 -8.50
C LEU A 182 -6.90 6.99 -8.86
N SER A 183 -7.60 8.10 -9.07
CA SER A 183 -8.95 8.04 -9.64
C SER A 183 -8.87 7.51 -11.07
N ASP A 184 -9.83 6.66 -11.43
CA ASP A 184 -9.85 5.95 -12.71
C ASP A 184 -11.23 6.16 -13.37
N PRO A 185 -11.31 6.79 -14.56
CA PRO A 185 -10.21 7.07 -15.49
C PRO A 185 -9.49 8.42 -15.35
N GLU A 186 -10.03 9.39 -14.60
CA GLU A 186 -9.56 10.78 -14.67
C GLU A 186 -8.12 10.98 -14.22
N GLY A 187 -7.77 10.54 -13.01
CA GLY A 187 -6.42 10.66 -12.47
C GLY A 187 -5.41 9.88 -13.30
N MET A 188 -5.73 8.63 -13.64
CA MET A 188 -4.91 7.79 -14.52
C MET A 188 -4.61 8.48 -15.86
N ASN A 189 -5.59 9.13 -16.49
CA ASN A 189 -5.38 9.83 -17.76
C ASN A 189 -4.49 11.08 -17.62
N ILE A 190 -4.63 11.85 -16.52
CA ILE A 190 -3.77 13.01 -16.26
C ILE A 190 -2.30 12.58 -16.15
N LEU A 191 -2.02 11.53 -15.35
CA LEU A 191 -0.66 11.04 -15.16
C LEU A 191 -0.09 10.43 -16.45
N LYS A 192 -0.92 9.72 -17.23
CA LYS A 192 -0.55 9.17 -18.54
C LYS A 192 -0.08 10.22 -19.54
N GLU A 193 -0.68 11.40 -19.53
CA GLU A 193 -0.38 12.48 -20.47
C GLU A 193 0.74 13.43 -19.97
N CYS A 194 1.10 13.34 -18.68
CA CYS A 194 2.11 14.19 -18.09
C CYS A 194 3.52 13.90 -18.65
N LYS A 195 4.24 14.97 -19.01
CA LYS A 195 5.62 14.94 -19.53
C LYS A 195 6.57 15.84 -18.73
N GLU A 196 6.10 16.38 -17.60
CA GLU A 196 6.88 17.27 -16.76
C GLU A 196 7.96 16.48 -16.00
N THR A 197 9.05 17.16 -15.66
CA THR A 197 10.20 16.56 -14.97
C THR A 197 10.48 17.33 -13.69
N GLY A 198 11.02 16.65 -12.67
CA GLY A 198 11.17 17.22 -11.33
C GLY A 198 9.83 17.37 -10.60
N PHE A 199 9.84 18.03 -9.45
CA PHE A 199 8.64 18.27 -8.65
C PHE A 199 7.72 19.30 -9.33
N HIS A 200 6.47 18.91 -9.57
CA HIS A 200 5.47 19.74 -10.24
C HIS A 200 4.05 19.46 -9.71
N ILE A 201 3.10 20.33 -10.03
CA ILE A 201 1.70 20.23 -9.58
C ILE A 201 0.83 19.80 -10.75
N HIS A 202 -0.08 18.86 -10.50
CA HIS A 202 -1.09 18.46 -11.49
C HIS A 202 -2.34 19.33 -11.39
N LYS A 203 -2.97 19.59 -12.53
CA LYS A 203 -4.29 20.23 -12.56
C LYS A 203 -5.35 19.24 -12.08
N GLU A 204 -6.37 19.76 -11.41
CA GLU A 204 -7.53 18.95 -11.08
C GLU A 204 -8.26 18.49 -12.35
N PRO A 205 -8.82 17.26 -12.34
CA PRO A 205 -9.77 16.79 -13.33
C PRO A 205 -10.85 17.83 -13.70
N ALA A 206 -11.23 17.88 -14.99
CA ALA A 206 -12.19 18.86 -15.50
C ALA A 206 -13.60 18.74 -14.89
N ASN A 207 -13.95 17.57 -14.35
CA ASN A 207 -15.19 17.30 -13.65
C ASN A 207 -15.14 17.69 -12.16
N GLY A 208 -14.01 18.22 -11.66
CA GLY A 208 -13.82 18.65 -10.28
C GLY A 208 -13.58 17.51 -9.28
N THR A 209 -13.33 16.28 -9.75
CA THR A 209 -12.90 15.18 -8.86
C THR A 209 -11.43 15.34 -8.48
N SER A 210 -11.00 14.64 -7.42
CA SER A 210 -9.59 14.57 -7.07
C SER A 210 -8.82 13.64 -8.02
N ILE A 211 -7.53 13.93 -8.23
CA ILE A 211 -6.62 13.08 -9.03
C ILE A 211 -6.33 11.73 -8.37
N TYR A 212 -6.51 11.64 -7.05
CA TYR A 212 -6.41 10.42 -6.26
C TYR A 212 -7.50 10.38 -5.18
N GLU A 213 -7.79 9.19 -4.67
CA GLU A 213 -8.83 8.96 -3.67
C GLU A 213 -8.38 7.91 -2.65
N ASP A 214 -9.12 7.81 -1.54
CA ASP A 214 -8.95 6.73 -0.58
C ASP A 214 -9.31 5.38 -1.21
N CYS A 215 -8.46 4.37 -1.03
CA CYS A 215 -8.71 3.03 -1.54
C CYS A 215 -9.71 2.28 -0.64
N SER A 216 -10.96 2.16 -1.10
CA SER A 216 -12.08 1.59 -0.32
C SER A 216 -12.17 0.05 -0.37
N SER A 217 -11.33 -0.61 -1.16
CA SER A 217 -11.23 -2.07 -1.29
C SER A 217 -10.20 -2.71 -0.34
N ILE A 218 -9.69 -1.95 0.64
CA ILE A 218 -8.72 -2.43 1.63
C ILE A 218 -9.41 -3.01 2.87
N TYR A 219 -8.96 -4.20 3.27
CA TYR A 219 -9.38 -4.89 4.48
C TYR A 219 -8.18 -5.19 5.36
N LEU A 220 -8.20 -4.71 6.60
CA LEU A 220 -7.17 -5.05 7.58
C LEU A 220 -7.51 -6.40 8.23
N ASN A 221 -6.58 -7.35 8.12
CA ASN A 221 -6.78 -8.72 8.55
C ASN A 221 -5.71 -9.14 9.60
N PRO A 222 -6.09 -9.26 10.88
CA PRO A 222 -5.15 -9.62 11.95
C PRO A 222 -4.64 -11.06 11.87
N ASN A 223 -5.35 -11.94 11.15
CA ASN A 223 -5.00 -13.34 10.98
C ASN A 223 -4.11 -13.59 9.76
N LEU A 224 -3.82 -12.56 8.97
CA LEU A 224 -3.00 -12.68 7.77
C LEU A 224 -1.52 -12.69 8.16
N ARG A 225 -0.83 -13.77 7.79
CA ARG A 225 0.63 -13.90 7.97
C ARG A 225 1.35 -12.80 7.20
N LEU A 226 2.38 -12.24 7.83
CA LEU A 226 3.28 -11.29 7.20
C LEU A 226 4.72 -11.81 7.26
N GLU A 227 5.39 -11.80 6.13
CA GLU A 227 6.83 -11.99 5.98
C GLU A 227 7.47 -10.67 5.59
N ILE A 228 8.60 -10.36 6.21
CA ILE A 228 9.38 -9.17 5.91
C ILE A 228 10.72 -9.60 5.32
N CYS A 229 11.01 -9.03 4.15
CA CYS A 229 12.23 -9.21 3.39
C CYS A 229 12.99 -7.88 3.35
N ASP A 230 13.96 -7.69 4.25
CA ASP A 230 14.81 -6.49 4.24
C ASP A 230 16.06 -6.72 3.39
N LEU A 231 16.20 -5.96 2.32
CA LEU A 231 17.30 -6.05 1.35
C LEU A 231 18.36 -4.97 1.55
N ARG A 232 18.26 -4.14 2.60
CA ARG A 232 19.21 -3.02 2.81
C ARG A 232 20.60 -3.49 3.27
N GLU A 233 20.73 -4.73 3.75
CA GLU A 233 22.00 -5.35 4.19
C GLU A 233 22.85 -5.93 3.05
#